data_AF-A0A0D7CNH5-F1
#
_entry.id   AF-A0A0D7CNH5-F1
#
_cell.length_a   1.000
_cell.length_b   1.000
_cell.length_c   1.000
_cell.angle_alpha   90.00
_cell.angle_beta   90.00
_cell.angle_gamma   90.00
#
_symmetry.space_group_name_H-M   'P 1'
#
loop_
_entity.id
_entity.type
_entity.pdbx_description
1 polymer ?
#
loop_
_entity_poly.entity_id
_entity_poly.type
_entity_poly.pdbx_seq_one_letter_code
_entity_poly.pdbx_strand_id
1 'polypeptide(L)'
;MAGVAPLALTVVTAGPAAAHGSMSDPVSRVFACYAEGPESPKSAACKAAVQVGGAQALYDWNAVRDGNAAGRSKTKIPDGKLCSAGNPEYKGLDLPRGDWPSTAMKAGTHTFHYKATAPHKGSFELYLTKAGYDPAKPLKWSDLEAKPFAKVTDPKLTNGEYVFAGKVPQRTGRQLIYSIWQRSDSPEAFYTCSDVVFGKDNGGSAGSGATPAPTASAPTDRQIAAGADKSSMKSMNMSHGGHGTGTAHGSATDGSAAVHDKAAGGAHPDAVVRPAGGKHLAETGGDSSTAPLAISGAAVLAAGAGVLFATTRRRGARR
;
A
#
# COMPACT_ATOMS: atom_id res chain seq x y z
N MET A 1 -0.78 22.89 51.53
CA MET A 1 -1.13 23.03 50.09
C MET A 1 -0.77 21.73 49.40
N ALA A 2 -1.76 20.96 48.95
CA ALA A 2 -1.55 19.70 48.24
C ALA A 2 -1.43 20.01 46.73
N GLY A 3 -0.26 19.75 46.15
CA GLY A 3 0.01 19.97 44.73
C GLY A 3 -0.50 18.80 43.90
N VAL A 4 -1.40 19.08 42.95
CA VAL A 4 -1.86 18.12 41.94
C VAL A 4 -0.86 18.19 40.77
N ALA A 5 -0.11 17.11 40.54
CA ALA A 5 0.74 16.98 39.36
C ALA A 5 -0.13 16.52 38.16
N PRO A 6 -0.12 17.21 37.01
CA PRO A 6 -0.91 16.80 35.86
C PRO A 6 -0.18 15.65 35.14
N LEU A 7 -0.82 14.48 35.10
CA LEU A 7 -0.43 13.40 34.19
C LEU A 7 -0.84 13.79 32.77
N ALA A 8 0.13 14.21 31.95
CA ALA A 8 -0.07 14.38 30.52
C ALA A 8 -0.19 13.00 29.86
N LEU A 9 -1.41 12.63 29.44
CA LEU A 9 -1.67 11.41 28.69
C LEU A 9 -1.31 11.64 27.22
N THR A 10 -0.14 11.18 26.79
CA THR A 10 0.23 11.15 25.38
C THR A 10 -0.58 10.06 24.68
N VAL A 11 -1.66 10.47 23.99
CA VAL A 11 -2.40 9.56 23.11
C VAL A 11 -1.56 9.33 21.87
N VAL A 12 -0.86 8.20 21.82
CA VAL A 12 -0.21 7.71 20.60
C VAL A 12 -1.31 7.11 19.74
N THR A 13 -1.81 7.87 18.77
CA THR A 13 -2.67 7.31 17.72
C THR A 13 -1.79 6.50 16.77
N ALA A 14 -1.84 5.17 16.86
CA ALA A 14 -1.23 4.31 15.85
C ALA A 14 -1.98 4.54 14.53
N GLY A 15 -1.33 5.20 13.57
CA GLY A 15 -1.86 5.33 12.22
C GLY A 15 -2.00 3.95 11.55
N PRO A 16 -2.88 3.81 10.55
CA PRO A 16 -2.97 2.56 9.80
C PRO A 16 -1.62 2.25 9.14
N ALA A 17 -1.00 1.12 9.53
CA ALA A 17 0.16 0.59 8.82
C ALA A 17 -0.28 0.24 7.38
N ALA A 18 0.36 0.85 6.39
CA ALA A 18 0.00 0.69 4.99
C ALA A 18 0.76 -0.48 4.37
N ALA A 19 0.03 -1.43 3.77
CA ALA A 19 0.67 -2.49 3.00
C ALA A 19 1.07 -1.96 1.62
N HIS A 20 2.03 -2.60 0.97
CA HIS A 20 2.52 -2.09 -0.31
C HIS A 20 3.13 -3.20 -1.16
N GLY A 21 2.70 -3.30 -2.41
CA GLY A 21 3.28 -4.22 -3.38
C GLY A 21 2.56 -4.29 -4.71
N SER A 22 3.00 -5.19 -5.58
CA SER A 22 2.37 -5.45 -6.88
C SER A 22 2.74 -6.84 -7.40
N MET A 23 1.96 -7.37 -8.35
CA MET A 23 2.27 -8.64 -9.02
C MET A 23 3.57 -8.51 -9.82
N SER A 24 4.55 -9.36 -9.52
CA SER A 24 5.83 -9.49 -10.23
C SER A 24 5.83 -10.65 -11.22
N ASP A 25 4.99 -11.68 -11.01
CA ASP A 25 4.71 -12.71 -12.01
C ASP A 25 3.26 -13.24 -11.94
N PRO A 26 2.45 -13.04 -13.00
CA PRO A 26 2.73 -12.21 -14.18
C PRO A 26 2.80 -10.73 -13.81
N VAL A 27 3.70 -9.99 -14.46
CA VAL A 27 4.00 -8.59 -14.14
C VAL A 27 2.75 -7.72 -14.35
N SER A 28 2.42 -6.88 -13.35
CA SER A 28 1.30 -5.93 -13.47
C SER A 28 1.62 -4.75 -14.40
N ARG A 29 0.59 -4.09 -14.94
CA ARG A 29 0.73 -2.88 -15.77
C ARG A 29 1.59 -1.81 -15.11
N VAL A 30 1.27 -1.47 -13.86
CA VAL A 30 1.98 -0.40 -13.14
C VAL A 30 3.45 -0.76 -12.90
N PHE A 31 3.73 -2.03 -12.63
CA PHE A 31 5.09 -2.49 -12.35
C PHE A 31 5.92 -2.61 -13.63
N ALA A 32 5.31 -3.09 -14.72
CA ALA A 32 5.93 -3.08 -16.05
C ALA A 32 6.24 -1.65 -16.52
N CYS A 33 5.30 -0.72 -16.40
CA CYS A 33 5.53 0.67 -16.78
C CYS A 33 6.58 1.38 -15.91
N TYR A 34 6.64 1.08 -14.61
CA TYR A 34 7.73 1.55 -13.76
C TYR A 34 9.09 1.00 -14.24
N ALA A 35 9.16 -0.27 -14.63
CA ALA A 35 10.38 -0.88 -15.15
C ALA A 35 10.88 -0.25 -16.46
N GLU A 36 9.97 0.30 -17.27
CA GLU A 36 10.32 1.03 -18.48
C GLU A 36 10.91 2.42 -18.21
N GLY A 37 10.69 2.97 -17.01
CA GLY A 37 11.13 4.30 -16.58
C GLY A 37 9.96 5.28 -16.47
N PRO A 38 9.58 5.75 -15.27
CA PRO A 38 8.39 6.59 -15.07
C PRO A 38 8.34 7.89 -15.89
N GLU A 39 9.47 8.56 -16.05
CA GLU A 39 9.56 9.85 -16.75
C GLU A 39 9.52 9.71 -18.28
N SER A 40 10.01 8.58 -18.79
CA SER A 40 10.20 8.32 -20.22
C SER A 40 9.99 6.84 -20.53
N PRO A 41 8.77 6.31 -20.37
CA PRO A 41 8.48 4.91 -20.64
C PRO A 41 8.67 4.59 -22.14
N LYS A 42 8.82 3.31 -22.47
CA LYS A 42 9.23 2.87 -23.81
C LYS A 42 8.02 2.50 -24.67
N SER A 43 7.11 1.70 -24.13
CA SER A 43 5.93 1.18 -24.81
C SER A 43 4.88 2.28 -25.02
N ALA A 44 4.12 2.16 -26.10
CA ALA A 44 3.06 3.12 -26.41
C ALA A 44 1.97 3.14 -25.32
N ALA A 45 1.64 1.98 -24.75
CA ALA A 45 0.68 1.90 -23.65
C ALA A 45 1.17 2.62 -22.37
N CYS A 46 2.42 2.38 -21.94
CA CYS A 46 2.95 3.07 -20.75
C CYS A 46 3.13 4.57 -20.98
N LYS A 47 3.53 5.00 -22.18
CA LYS A 47 3.54 6.43 -22.57
C LYS A 47 2.14 7.05 -22.46
N ALA A 48 1.12 6.38 -22.99
CA ALA A 48 -0.25 6.86 -22.90
C ALA A 48 -0.74 6.91 -21.44
N ALA A 49 -0.38 5.91 -20.63
CA ALA A 49 -0.71 5.87 -19.20
C ALA A 49 -0.13 7.08 -18.45
N VAL A 50 1.15 7.41 -18.68
CA VAL A 50 1.82 8.58 -18.09
C VAL A 50 1.25 9.89 -18.62
N GLN A 51 0.91 9.98 -19.91
CA GLN A 51 0.27 11.17 -20.47
C GLN A 51 -1.08 11.47 -19.81
N VAL A 52 -1.81 10.44 -19.41
CA VAL A 52 -3.13 10.58 -18.78
C VAL A 52 -3.02 10.75 -17.26
N GLY A 53 -2.21 9.93 -16.58
CA GLY A 53 -2.13 9.84 -15.12
C GLY A 53 -0.95 10.58 -14.48
N GLY A 54 0.06 10.97 -15.25
CA GLY A 54 1.33 11.48 -14.75
C GLY A 54 2.31 10.36 -14.34
N ALA A 55 3.58 10.73 -14.13
CA ALA A 55 4.64 9.80 -13.74
C ALA A 55 4.55 9.34 -12.28
N GLN A 56 3.93 10.14 -11.40
CA GLN A 56 3.85 9.86 -9.96
C GLN A 56 3.20 8.50 -9.66
N ALA A 57 2.13 8.15 -10.39
CA ALA A 57 1.46 6.87 -10.25
C ALA A 57 2.39 5.66 -10.49
N LEU A 58 3.43 5.82 -11.30
CA LEU A 58 4.43 4.77 -11.51
C LEU A 58 5.46 4.74 -10.38
N TYR A 59 5.85 5.87 -9.81
CA TYR A 59 6.68 5.88 -8.59
C TYR A 59 5.98 5.22 -7.41
N ASP A 60 4.65 5.37 -7.33
CA ASP A 60 3.79 4.76 -6.34
C ASP A 60 3.20 3.42 -6.83
N TRP A 61 3.96 2.66 -7.62
CA TRP A 61 3.54 1.38 -8.22
C TRP A 61 3.04 0.34 -7.21
N ASN A 62 3.46 0.46 -5.95
CA ASN A 62 3.16 -0.45 -4.87
C ASN A 62 1.87 -0.10 -4.10
N ALA A 63 1.09 0.90 -4.55
CA ALA A 63 -0.02 1.47 -3.79
C ALA A 63 -1.35 1.62 -4.55
N VAL A 64 -1.58 0.82 -5.60
CA VAL A 64 -2.90 0.70 -6.23
C VAL A 64 -3.86 0.02 -5.25
N ARG A 65 -4.61 0.83 -4.48
CA ARG A 65 -5.33 0.35 -3.28
C ARG A 65 -6.64 1.08 -3.03
N ASP A 66 -7.50 0.44 -2.23
CA ASP A 66 -8.64 1.06 -1.54
C ASP A 66 -8.48 0.80 -0.04
N GLY A 67 -8.20 1.88 0.72
CA GLY A 67 -8.00 1.83 2.17
C GLY A 67 -9.20 1.33 2.97
N ASN A 68 -10.40 1.34 2.37
CA ASN A 68 -11.66 0.99 3.04
C ASN A 68 -12.41 -0.11 2.26
N ALA A 69 -11.70 -0.99 1.55
CA ALA A 69 -12.31 -2.03 0.73
C ALA A 69 -13.23 -2.95 1.54
N ALA A 70 -12.75 -3.44 2.69
CA ALA A 70 -13.47 -4.28 3.65
C ALA A 70 -14.19 -5.48 2.98
N GLY A 71 -13.53 -6.13 2.02
CA GLY A 71 -14.09 -7.24 1.24
C GLY A 71 -15.16 -6.84 0.21
N ARG A 72 -15.43 -5.54 0.02
CA ARG A 72 -16.51 -5.01 -0.83
C ARG A 72 -16.02 -4.47 -2.19
N SER A 73 -14.85 -4.90 -2.64
CA SER A 73 -14.19 -4.43 -3.88
C SER A 73 -15.14 -4.33 -5.08
N LYS A 74 -15.94 -5.37 -5.35
CA LYS A 74 -16.90 -5.42 -6.48
C LYS A 74 -17.97 -4.32 -6.44
N THR A 75 -18.40 -3.92 -5.23
CA THR A 75 -19.42 -2.89 -5.06
C THR A 75 -18.83 -1.48 -4.99
N LYS A 76 -17.55 -1.36 -4.63
CA LYS A 76 -16.88 -0.08 -4.42
C LYS A 76 -16.15 0.43 -5.66
N ILE A 77 -15.59 -0.47 -6.46
CA ILE A 77 -14.82 -0.12 -7.66
C ILE A 77 -15.77 -0.19 -8.86
N PRO A 78 -16.05 0.94 -9.55
CA PRO A 78 -16.90 0.93 -10.73
C PRO A 78 -16.26 0.18 -11.90
N ASP A 79 -17.11 -0.28 -12.82
CA ASP A 79 -16.66 -0.78 -14.13
C ASP A 79 -15.79 0.26 -14.85
N GLY A 80 -14.76 -0.20 -15.56
CA GLY A 80 -13.77 0.63 -16.23
C GLY A 80 -12.76 1.28 -15.28
N LYS A 81 -12.79 0.96 -13.98
CA LYS A 81 -11.87 1.50 -12.95
C LYS A 81 -11.16 0.43 -12.14
N LEU A 82 -11.18 -0.82 -12.62
CA LEU A 82 -10.63 -1.95 -11.90
C LEU A 82 -9.11 -1.84 -11.74
N CYS A 83 -8.39 -1.42 -12.78
CA CYS A 83 -6.93 -1.36 -12.80
C CYS A 83 -6.36 -0.17 -12.02
N SER A 84 -7.15 0.88 -11.82
CA SER A 84 -6.84 2.00 -10.92
C SER A 84 -7.37 1.84 -9.50
N ALA A 85 -8.17 0.78 -9.23
CA ALA A 85 -8.97 0.64 -8.02
C ALA A 85 -9.94 1.82 -7.76
N GLY A 86 -10.34 2.55 -8.80
CA GLY A 86 -11.14 3.78 -8.66
C GLY A 86 -10.35 5.00 -8.19
N ASN A 87 -9.03 4.88 -7.97
CA ASN A 87 -8.18 5.99 -7.55
C ASN A 87 -7.76 6.85 -8.77
N PRO A 88 -8.06 8.16 -8.78
CA PRO A 88 -7.70 9.07 -9.89
C PRO A 88 -6.20 9.13 -10.21
N GLU A 89 -5.32 8.88 -9.25
CA GLU A 89 -3.87 8.84 -9.46
C GLU A 89 -3.51 7.78 -10.52
N TYR A 90 -4.13 6.60 -10.44
CA TYR A 90 -3.83 5.46 -11.29
C TYR A 90 -4.73 5.37 -12.53
N LYS A 91 -5.48 6.42 -12.87
CA LYS A 91 -6.46 6.41 -13.98
C LYS A 91 -5.86 6.04 -15.35
N GLY A 92 -4.55 6.25 -15.55
CA GLY A 92 -3.84 5.82 -16.76
C GLY A 92 -3.79 4.30 -16.95
N LEU A 93 -3.90 3.52 -15.86
CA LEU A 93 -3.89 2.06 -15.91
C LEU A 93 -5.20 1.46 -16.45
N ASP A 94 -6.28 2.26 -16.46
CA ASP A 94 -7.60 1.85 -16.97
C ASP A 94 -7.73 2.00 -18.49
N LEU A 95 -6.71 2.52 -19.19
CA LEU A 95 -6.80 2.75 -20.63
C LEU A 95 -7.08 1.44 -21.39
N PRO A 96 -8.12 1.41 -22.23
CA PRO A 96 -8.50 0.21 -22.98
C PRO A 96 -7.61 0.07 -24.20
N ARG A 97 -6.52 -0.70 -24.05
CA ARG A 97 -5.50 -0.89 -25.08
C ARG A 97 -5.12 -2.35 -25.23
N GLY A 98 -4.89 -2.76 -26.47
CA GLY A 98 -4.38 -4.09 -26.81
C GLY A 98 -2.86 -4.22 -26.70
N ASP A 99 -2.12 -3.12 -26.64
CA ASP A 99 -0.65 -3.08 -26.72
C ASP A 99 0.05 -2.89 -25.37
N TRP A 100 -0.64 -3.16 -24.25
CA TRP A 100 0.00 -3.22 -22.93
C TRP A 100 1.12 -4.28 -22.89
N PRO A 101 2.26 -4.00 -22.22
CA PRO A 101 3.28 -5.02 -22.00
C PRO A 101 2.65 -6.26 -21.36
N SER A 102 3.00 -7.45 -21.85
CA SER A 102 2.34 -8.69 -21.41
C SER A 102 3.29 -9.85 -21.10
N THR A 103 2.86 -10.74 -20.22
CA THR A 103 3.57 -11.99 -19.90
C THR A 103 2.99 -13.17 -20.69
N ALA A 104 3.86 -14.00 -21.29
CA ALA A 104 3.41 -15.25 -21.91
C ALA A 104 2.86 -16.21 -20.85
N MET A 105 1.66 -16.76 -21.08
CA MET A 105 0.94 -17.58 -20.11
C MET A 105 0.46 -18.88 -20.74
N LYS A 106 0.36 -19.93 -19.93
CA LYS A 106 -0.18 -21.23 -20.32
C LYS A 106 -1.18 -21.70 -19.28
N ALA A 107 -2.15 -22.50 -19.71
CA ALA A 107 -3.02 -23.19 -18.78
C ALA A 107 -2.25 -24.29 -18.02
N GLY A 108 -2.71 -24.60 -16.82
CA GLY A 108 -2.05 -25.54 -15.92
C GLY A 108 -1.51 -24.88 -14.66
N THR A 109 -0.64 -25.59 -13.94
CA THR A 109 -0.05 -25.07 -12.71
C THR A 109 0.93 -23.94 -13.03
N HIS A 110 0.78 -22.81 -12.35
CA HIS A 110 1.69 -21.68 -12.39
C HIS A 110 2.02 -21.24 -10.96
N THR A 111 3.25 -20.81 -10.72
CA THR A 111 3.67 -20.21 -9.45
C THR A 111 3.65 -18.70 -9.60
N PHE A 112 2.82 -18.03 -8.80
CA PHE A 112 2.62 -16.60 -8.83
C PHE A 112 3.52 -15.91 -7.82
N HIS A 113 3.97 -14.71 -8.20
CA HIS A 113 4.84 -13.87 -7.39
C HIS A 113 4.23 -12.48 -7.23
N TYR A 114 4.20 -12.01 -5.98
CA TYR A 114 3.76 -10.67 -5.63
C TYR A 114 4.84 -9.98 -4.80
N LYS A 115 5.52 -8.98 -5.37
CA LYS A 115 6.53 -8.19 -4.67
C LYS A 115 5.86 -7.39 -3.56
N ALA A 116 6.33 -7.56 -2.32
CA ALA A 116 5.82 -6.86 -1.15
C ALA A 116 6.92 -5.98 -0.55
N THR A 117 6.74 -4.67 -0.62
CA THR A 117 7.62 -3.69 0.03
C THR A 117 7.25 -3.45 1.50
N ALA A 118 5.97 -3.66 1.86
CA ALA A 118 5.48 -3.71 3.22
C ALA A 118 4.56 -4.94 3.36
N PRO A 119 5.06 -6.07 3.91
CA PRO A 119 4.28 -7.30 4.06
C PRO A 119 3.19 -7.18 5.13
N HIS A 120 2.01 -7.74 4.86
CA HIS A 120 0.87 -7.83 5.78
C HIS A 120 0.15 -9.18 5.68
N LYS A 121 -0.65 -9.52 6.69
CA LYS A 121 -1.52 -10.71 6.63
C LYS A 121 -2.71 -10.44 5.72
N GLY A 122 -3.17 -11.46 5.01
CA GLY A 122 -4.32 -11.34 4.12
C GLY A 122 -4.47 -12.49 3.13
N SER A 123 -5.47 -12.35 2.27
CA SER A 123 -5.77 -13.32 1.22
C SER A 123 -5.58 -12.70 -0.16
N PHE A 124 -4.99 -13.47 -1.06
CA PHE A 124 -4.87 -13.16 -2.48
C PHE A 124 -5.93 -13.93 -3.25
N GLU A 125 -6.60 -13.25 -4.18
CA GLU A 125 -7.53 -13.83 -5.15
C GLU A 125 -7.12 -13.40 -6.56
N LEU A 126 -6.94 -14.36 -7.46
CA LEU A 126 -6.65 -14.10 -8.87
C LEU A 126 -7.85 -14.47 -9.73
N TYR A 127 -8.32 -13.50 -10.50
CA TYR A 127 -9.40 -13.62 -11.47
C TYR A 127 -8.82 -13.57 -12.88
N LEU A 128 -9.44 -14.28 -13.81
CA LEU A 128 -9.07 -14.28 -15.22
C LEU A 128 -10.24 -13.74 -16.03
N THR A 129 -9.96 -12.98 -17.09
CA THR A 129 -10.98 -12.58 -18.04
C THR A 129 -11.66 -13.79 -18.72
N LYS A 130 -12.93 -13.62 -19.08
CA LYS A 130 -13.72 -14.59 -19.81
C LYS A 130 -13.24 -14.73 -21.26
N ALA A 131 -13.60 -15.84 -21.89
CA ALA A 131 -13.42 -15.99 -23.34
C ALA A 131 -14.16 -14.85 -24.08
N GLY A 132 -13.53 -14.30 -25.13
CA GLY A 132 -14.07 -13.17 -25.87
C GLY A 132 -13.77 -11.79 -25.26
N TYR A 133 -12.95 -11.72 -24.20
CA TYR A 133 -12.42 -10.45 -23.69
C TYR A 133 -11.77 -9.62 -24.81
N ASP A 134 -12.14 -8.34 -24.85
CA ASP A 134 -11.64 -7.36 -25.80
C ASP A 134 -10.82 -6.29 -25.05
N PRO A 135 -9.48 -6.30 -25.15
CA PRO A 135 -8.63 -5.36 -24.44
C PRO A 135 -8.77 -3.92 -24.95
N ALA A 136 -9.42 -3.70 -26.10
CA ALA A 136 -9.76 -2.37 -26.61
C ALA A 136 -11.03 -1.78 -25.98
N LYS A 137 -11.64 -2.46 -25.00
CA LYS A 137 -12.76 -1.94 -24.21
C LYS A 137 -12.39 -1.79 -22.72
N PRO A 138 -12.99 -0.83 -22.00
CA PRO A 138 -12.75 -0.69 -20.56
C PRO A 138 -13.17 -1.97 -19.82
N LEU A 139 -12.27 -2.51 -18.98
CA LEU A 139 -12.50 -3.72 -18.22
C LEU A 139 -13.65 -3.55 -17.22
N LYS A 140 -14.58 -4.50 -17.21
CA LYS A 140 -15.72 -4.55 -16.29
C LYS A 140 -15.63 -5.76 -15.37
N TRP A 141 -16.32 -5.72 -14.23
CA TRP A 141 -16.47 -6.90 -13.37
C TRP A 141 -17.13 -8.07 -14.09
N SER A 142 -18.03 -7.78 -15.04
CA SER A 142 -18.69 -8.80 -15.88
C SER A 142 -17.72 -9.52 -16.82
N ASP A 143 -16.58 -8.92 -17.12
CA ASP A 143 -15.58 -9.49 -18.04
C ASP A 143 -14.66 -10.49 -17.35
N LEU A 144 -14.62 -10.48 -16.01
CA LEU A 144 -13.89 -11.45 -15.20
C LEU A 144 -14.73 -12.70 -14.94
N GLU A 145 -14.07 -13.84 -14.82
CA GLU A 145 -14.69 -15.05 -14.29
C GLU A 145 -15.29 -14.80 -12.91
N ALA A 146 -16.46 -15.41 -12.64
CA ALA A 146 -17.22 -15.09 -11.43
C ALA A 146 -16.48 -15.46 -10.14
N LYS A 147 -15.62 -16.48 -10.21
CA LYS A 147 -14.80 -17.02 -9.12
C LYS A 147 -13.32 -16.84 -9.44
N PRO A 148 -12.47 -16.60 -8.43
CA PRO A 148 -11.04 -16.61 -8.66
C PRO A 148 -10.58 -18.03 -9.00
N PHE A 149 -9.60 -18.15 -9.91
CA PHE A 149 -9.01 -19.45 -10.25
C PHE A 149 -7.87 -19.84 -9.29
N ALA A 150 -7.33 -18.87 -8.55
CA ALA A 150 -6.38 -19.08 -7.47
C ALA A 150 -6.77 -18.24 -6.26
N LYS A 151 -6.74 -18.86 -5.07
CA LYS A 151 -6.95 -18.20 -3.79
C LYS A 151 -5.99 -18.76 -2.76
N VAL A 152 -5.31 -17.90 -2.02
CA VAL A 152 -4.41 -18.28 -0.94
C VAL A 152 -4.53 -17.29 0.21
N THR A 153 -4.41 -17.77 1.44
CA THR A 153 -4.36 -16.94 2.65
C THR A 153 -2.98 -17.06 3.26
N ASP A 154 -2.41 -15.93 3.66
CA ASP A 154 -1.10 -15.80 4.29
C ASP A 154 -0.01 -16.65 3.58
N PRO A 155 0.17 -16.46 2.25
CA PRO A 155 1.21 -17.18 1.51
C PRO A 155 2.60 -16.90 2.08
N LYS A 156 3.54 -17.81 1.83
CA LYS A 156 4.90 -17.66 2.28
C LYS A 156 5.55 -16.43 1.63
N LEU A 157 6.12 -15.56 2.46
CA LEU A 157 7.02 -14.50 2.01
C LEU A 157 8.43 -15.09 1.83
N THR A 158 8.96 -15.03 0.62
CA THR A 158 10.32 -15.50 0.27
C THR A 158 11.01 -14.39 -0.52
N ASN A 159 12.17 -13.92 -0.06
CA ASN A 159 12.96 -12.89 -0.73
C ASN A 159 12.18 -11.60 -1.09
N GLY A 160 11.28 -11.18 -0.20
CA GLY A 160 10.46 -9.98 -0.39
C GLY A 160 9.26 -10.17 -1.34
N GLU A 161 8.91 -11.41 -1.68
CA GLU A 161 7.74 -11.72 -2.48
C GLU A 161 6.85 -12.75 -1.80
N TYR A 162 5.53 -12.58 -1.92
CA TYR A 162 4.60 -13.66 -1.64
C TYR A 162 4.61 -14.64 -2.81
N VAL A 163 4.76 -15.92 -2.49
CA VAL A 163 4.86 -16.99 -3.49
C VAL A 163 3.75 -18.01 -3.26
N PHE A 164 2.95 -18.27 -4.29
CA PHE A 164 1.84 -19.22 -4.20
C PHE A 164 1.50 -19.83 -5.56
N ALA A 165 1.03 -21.08 -5.56
CA ALA A 165 0.63 -21.77 -6.77
C ALA A 165 -0.86 -21.60 -7.07
N GLY A 166 -1.21 -21.66 -8.36
CA GLY A 166 -2.60 -21.73 -8.82
C GLY A 166 -2.72 -22.52 -10.11
N LYS A 167 -3.93 -22.97 -10.44
CA LYS A 167 -4.21 -23.70 -11.68
C LYS A 167 -4.88 -22.75 -12.68
N VAL A 168 -4.09 -22.25 -13.62
CA VAL A 168 -4.55 -21.34 -14.68
C VAL A 168 -5.53 -22.08 -15.61
N PRO A 169 -6.76 -21.56 -15.79
CA PRO A 169 -7.73 -22.13 -16.72
C PRO A 169 -7.28 -22.06 -18.18
N GLN A 170 -7.88 -22.90 -19.03
CA GLN A 170 -7.67 -22.83 -20.48
C GLN A 170 -8.20 -21.51 -21.06
N ARG A 171 -7.35 -20.85 -21.84
CA ARG A 171 -7.60 -19.63 -22.60
C ARG A 171 -6.74 -19.59 -23.85
N THR A 172 -7.10 -18.67 -24.74
CA THR A 172 -6.33 -18.31 -25.92
C THR A 172 -6.26 -16.80 -26.05
N GLY A 173 -5.23 -16.31 -26.74
CA GLY A 173 -5.10 -14.90 -27.01
C GLY A 173 -4.66 -14.07 -25.79
N ARG A 174 -4.75 -12.76 -25.96
CA ARG A 174 -4.59 -11.76 -24.92
C ARG A 174 -5.73 -11.87 -23.91
N GLN A 175 -5.36 -11.93 -22.65
CA GLN A 175 -6.24 -11.98 -21.49
C GLN A 175 -5.67 -11.04 -20.42
N LEU A 176 -6.43 -10.84 -19.36
CA LEU A 176 -5.99 -10.08 -18.20
C LEU A 176 -6.22 -10.90 -16.93
N ILE A 177 -5.20 -10.95 -16.08
CA ILE A 177 -5.30 -11.47 -14.72
C ILE A 177 -5.49 -10.28 -13.78
N TYR A 178 -6.57 -10.32 -13.01
CA TYR A 178 -6.89 -9.32 -12.01
C TYR A 178 -6.64 -9.90 -10.62
N SER A 179 -5.76 -9.25 -9.85
CA SER A 179 -5.43 -9.67 -8.49
C SER A 179 -6.12 -8.77 -7.47
N ILE A 180 -6.60 -9.37 -6.39
CA ILE A 180 -7.03 -8.69 -5.18
C ILE A 180 -6.21 -9.24 -4.01
N TRP A 181 -5.50 -8.39 -3.29
CA TRP A 181 -4.94 -8.70 -1.97
C TRP A 181 -5.77 -7.98 -0.92
N GLN A 182 -6.67 -8.71 -0.26
CA GLN A 182 -7.46 -8.20 0.86
C GLN A 182 -6.70 -8.48 2.16
N ARG A 183 -6.36 -7.42 2.90
CA ARG A 183 -5.74 -7.57 4.22
C ARG A 183 -6.74 -8.13 5.23
N SER A 184 -6.22 -8.89 6.19
CA SER A 184 -6.99 -9.42 7.33
C SER A 184 -6.79 -8.60 8.60
N ASP A 185 -5.77 -7.75 8.65
CA ASP A 185 -5.43 -6.86 9.76
C ASP A 185 -5.93 -5.40 9.57
N SER A 186 -6.64 -5.13 8.47
CA SER A 186 -7.17 -3.82 8.06
C SER A 186 -8.25 -3.98 7.00
N PRO A 187 -9.19 -3.03 6.83
CA PRO A 187 -10.13 -3.04 5.71
C PRO A 187 -9.43 -2.83 4.34
N GLU A 188 -8.19 -2.37 4.30
CA GLU A 188 -7.49 -2.04 3.06
C GLU A 188 -7.29 -3.26 2.13
N ALA A 189 -7.38 -3.02 0.82
CA ALA A 189 -7.04 -4.00 -0.21
C ALA A 189 -6.25 -3.39 -1.37
N PHE A 190 -5.45 -4.22 -2.05
CA PHE A 190 -4.60 -3.87 -3.18
C PHE A 190 -5.05 -4.60 -4.44
N TYR A 191 -4.82 -3.95 -5.58
CA TYR A 191 -5.35 -4.39 -6.86
C TYR A 191 -4.29 -4.30 -7.95
N THR A 192 -4.23 -5.32 -8.81
CA THR A 192 -3.33 -5.27 -9.97
C THR A 192 -3.98 -5.86 -11.21
N CYS A 193 -3.75 -5.24 -12.35
CA CYS A 193 -4.02 -5.80 -13.67
C CYS A 193 -2.70 -6.28 -14.29
N SER A 194 -2.62 -7.55 -14.68
CA SER A 194 -1.48 -8.13 -15.42
C SER A 194 -1.97 -8.62 -16.77
N ASP A 195 -1.50 -8.03 -17.87
CA ASP A 195 -1.83 -8.49 -19.22
C ASP A 195 -1.02 -9.75 -19.54
N VAL A 196 -1.69 -10.77 -20.07
CA VAL A 196 -1.08 -12.06 -20.39
C VAL A 196 -1.51 -12.56 -21.76
N VAL A 197 -0.67 -13.39 -22.39
CA VAL A 197 -0.97 -13.95 -23.71
C VAL A 197 -0.88 -15.48 -23.67
N PHE A 198 -1.99 -16.12 -24.02
CA PHE A 198 -2.10 -17.58 -24.16
C PHE A 198 -1.91 -17.97 -25.63
N GLY A 199 -0.69 -18.39 -25.98
CA GLY A 199 -0.35 -18.75 -27.36
C GLY A 199 -0.15 -17.52 -28.25
N LYS A 200 -0.93 -17.39 -29.33
CA LYS A 200 -0.82 -16.26 -30.26
C LYS A 200 -1.51 -15.03 -29.67
N ASP A 201 -0.85 -13.87 -29.71
CA ASP A 201 -1.46 -12.60 -29.33
C ASP A 201 -2.52 -12.20 -30.37
N ASN A 202 -3.76 -11.99 -29.92
CA ASN A 202 -4.89 -11.54 -30.72
C ASN A 202 -5.33 -10.11 -30.34
N GLY A 203 -4.56 -9.44 -29.47
CA GLY A 203 -4.93 -8.23 -28.78
C GLY A 203 -4.72 -6.93 -29.55
N GLY A 204 -5.41 -6.76 -30.68
CA GLY A 204 -5.61 -5.46 -31.32
C GLY A 204 -5.43 -5.46 -32.83
N SER A 205 -6.54 -5.61 -33.56
CA SER A 205 -6.62 -5.24 -34.98
C SER A 205 -6.53 -3.72 -35.10
N ALA A 206 -5.34 -3.21 -35.39
CA ALA A 206 -5.13 -1.82 -35.81
C ALA A 206 -4.13 -1.82 -36.98
N GLY A 207 -4.63 -2.23 -38.15
CA GLY A 207 -3.92 -2.11 -39.44
C GLY A 207 -2.77 -3.10 -39.63
N SER A 208 -2.61 -3.57 -40.87
CA SER A 208 -1.39 -4.23 -41.33
C SER A 208 -0.19 -3.32 -41.04
N GLY A 209 0.54 -3.58 -39.95
CA GLY A 209 1.71 -2.78 -39.54
C GLY A 209 1.92 -2.60 -38.03
N ALA A 210 0.98 -3.02 -37.16
CA ALA A 210 1.17 -2.88 -35.71
C ALA A 210 2.33 -3.76 -35.19
N THR A 211 3.31 -3.13 -34.52
CA THR A 211 4.37 -3.83 -33.79
C THR A 211 3.76 -4.66 -32.66
N PRO A 212 4.22 -5.91 -32.43
CA PRO A 212 3.76 -6.72 -31.31
C PRO A 212 3.88 -5.97 -29.98
N ALA A 213 2.92 -6.18 -29.08
CA ALA A 213 3.02 -5.66 -27.73
C ALA A 213 4.32 -6.14 -27.06
N PRO A 214 5.01 -5.30 -26.29
CA PRO A 214 6.27 -5.69 -25.66
C PRO A 214 6.06 -6.74 -24.58
N THR A 215 7.11 -7.53 -24.30
CA THR A 215 7.11 -8.44 -23.16
C THR A 215 7.17 -7.64 -21.86
N ALA A 216 6.27 -7.90 -20.91
CA ALA A 216 6.32 -7.29 -19.59
C ALA A 216 7.56 -7.75 -18.82
N SER A 217 8.18 -6.84 -18.08
CA SER A 217 9.33 -7.13 -17.21
C SER A 217 9.15 -6.44 -15.88
N ALA A 218 9.39 -7.15 -14.78
CA ALA A 218 9.45 -6.52 -13.46
C ALA A 218 10.71 -5.62 -13.36
N PRO A 219 10.66 -4.51 -12.62
CA PRO A 219 11.84 -3.71 -12.35
C PRO A 219 12.83 -4.49 -11.49
N THR A 220 14.11 -4.23 -11.72
CA THR A 220 15.18 -4.74 -10.85
C THR A 220 15.13 -4.07 -9.47
N ASP A 221 15.69 -4.71 -8.45
CA ASP A 221 15.83 -4.10 -7.11
C ASP A 221 16.60 -2.77 -7.16
N ARG A 222 17.58 -2.64 -8.08
CA ARG A 222 18.29 -1.38 -8.32
C ARG A 222 17.36 -0.28 -8.84
N GLN A 223 16.46 -0.59 -9.76
CA GLN A 223 15.45 0.36 -10.25
C GLN A 223 14.48 0.73 -9.13
N ILE A 224 14.02 -0.23 -8.33
CA ILE A 224 13.14 0.03 -7.18
C ILE A 224 13.84 0.98 -6.19
N ALA A 225 15.08 0.70 -5.83
CA ALA A 225 15.86 1.54 -4.93
C ALA A 225 16.05 2.98 -5.48
N ALA A 226 16.34 3.12 -6.77
CA ALA A 226 16.55 4.42 -7.40
C ALA A 226 15.30 5.31 -7.44
N GLY A 227 14.09 4.74 -7.48
CA GLY A 227 12.84 5.50 -7.46
C GLY A 227 12.21 5.66 -6.07
N ALA A 228 12.76 5.03 -5.04
CA ALA A 228 12.18 5.01 -3.71
C ALA A 228 11.99 6.42 -3.10
N ASP A 229 12.90 7.35 -3.38
CA ASP A 229 12.83 8.74 -2.87
C ASP A 229 11.80 9.61 -3.61
N LYS A 230 11.29 9.14 -4.75
CA LYS A 230 10.23 9.82 -5.53
C LYS A 230 8.83 9.29 -5.20
N SER A 231 8.73 8.19 -4.44
CA SER A 231 7.45 7.65 -4.01
C SER A 231 6.83 8.51 -2.91
N SER A 232 5.58 8.92 -3.10
CA SER A 232 4.81 9.65 -2.09
C SER A 232 4.43 8.75 -0.90
N MET A 233 4.43 7.43 -1.10
CA MET A 233 4.12 6.43 -0.08
C MET A 233 5.19 6.35 1.02
N LYS A 234 6.45 6.73 0.72
CA LYS A 234 7.53 6.81 1.72
C LYS A 234 7.26 7.88 2.78
N SER A 235 6.71 9.03 2.38
CA SER A 235 6.41 10.14 3.28
C SER A 235 5.25 9.84 4.25
N MET A 236 4.31 8.97 3.85
CA MET A 236 3.25 8.50 4.76
C MET A 236 3.79 7.59 5.87
N ASN A 237 4.94 6.93 5.66
CA ASN A 237 5.60 6.10 6.67
C ASN A 237 6.53 6.91 7.60
N MET A 238 6.99 8.09 7.17
CA MET A 238 7.97 8.91 7.91
C MET A 238 7.36 10.08 8.69
N SER A 239 6.05 10.35 8.59
CA SER A 239 5.44 11.50 9.28
C SER A 239 5.26 11.33 10.80
N HIS A 240 5.73 10.22 11.40
CA HIS A 240 5.68 10.00 12.85
C HIS A 240 7.03 9.60 13.47
N GLY A 241 8.13 10.16 12.96
CA GLY A 241 9.47 10.01 13.55
C GLY A 241 10.10 11.34 13.95
N GLY A 242 9.86 11.79 15.18
CA GLY A 242 10.75 12.70 15.90
C GLY A 242 10.50 14.21 15.74
N HIS A 243 9.99 14.82 16.81
CA HIS A 243 10.28 16.23 17.11
C HIS A 243 11.80 16.38 17.32
N GLY A 244 12.52 16.72 16.26
CA GLY A 244 13.89 17.21 16.36
C GLY A 244 13.86 18.69 16.71
N THR A 245 14.14 19.02 17.97
CA THR A 245 14.43 20.39 18.41
C THR A 245 15.72 20.87 17.74
N GLY A 246 15.59 21.45 16.55
CA GLY A 246 16.64 22.20 15.89
C GLY A 246 16.56 23.66 16.30
N THR A 247 17.46 24.06 17.20
CA THR A 247 17.77 25.46 17.51
C THR A 247 18.07 26.24 16.23
N ALA A 248 17.14 27.07 15.78
CA ALA A 248 17.38 28.08 14.75
C ALA A 248 17.86 29.37 15.42
N HIS A 249 19.17 29.65 15.28
CA HIS A 249 19.71 30.99 15.43
C HIS A 249 19.14 31.88 14.31
N GLY A 250 18.63 33.04 14.70
CA GLY A 250 17.83 33.90 13.83
C GLY A 250 18.62 34.70 12.79
N SER A 251 17.88 35.17 11.80
CA SER A 251 17.98 36.55 11.33
C SER A 251 16.65 36.99 10.74
N ALA A 252 16.28 38.20 11.12
CA ALA A 252 14.99 38.84 10.93
C ALA A 252 14.73 39.22 9.46
N THR A 253 13.46 39.15 9.07
CA THR A 253 12.83 40.17 8.22
C THR A 253 11.37 40.33 8.64
N ASP A 254 11.07 41.47 9.26
CA ASP A 254 9.72 41.98 9.50
C ASP A 254 9.09 42.38 8.16
N GLY A 255 7.83 42.02 7.97
CA GLY A 255 7.05 42.35 6.77
C GLY A 255 5.56 42.12 7.01
N SER A 256 4.99 42.93 7.90
CA SER A 256 3.56 42.98 8.18
C SER A 256 2.78 43.51 6.97
N ALA A 257 1.78 42.76 6.51
CA ALA A 257 0.65 43.30 5.75
C ALA A 257 -0.60 42.44 6.01
N ALA A 258 -1.45 42.96 6.88
CA ALA A 258 -2.82 42.51 7.06
C ALA A 258 -3.68 43.00 5.88
N VAL A 259 -4.53 42.13 5.33
CA VAL A 259 -5.74 42.55 4.62
C VAL A 259 -6.88 41.59 4.97
N HIS A 260 -7.99 42.20 5.36
CA HIS A 260 -9.30 41.64 5.65
C HIS A 260 -9.93 40.92 4.45
N ASP A 261 -10.75 39.88 4.69
CA ASP A 261 -12.18 39.97 4.36
C ASP A 261 -13.06 38.91 5.03
N LYS A 262 -14.25 39.39 5.44
CA LYS A 262 -15.48 38.73 5.95
C LYS A 262 -16.09 37.79 4.89
N ALA A 263 -17.07 36.91 5.09
CA ALA A 263 -17.96 36.35 6.13
C ALA A 263 -18.56 35.07 5.45
N ALA A 264 -19.09 34.02 6.09
CA ALA A 264 -20.32 33.84 6.87
C ALA A 264 -20.43 32.30 7.04
N GLY A 265 -20.82 31.68 8.16
CA GLY A 265 -22.11 31.80 8.84
C GLY A 265 -22.93 30.52 8.59
N GLY A 266 -22.99 29.61 9.56
CA GLY A 266 -23.87 28.42 9.53
C GLY A 266 -23.57 27.41 10.63
N ALA A 267 -24.43 27.34 11.64
CA ALA A 267 -24.25 26.66 12.92
C ALA A 267 -25.04 25.33 13.04
N HIS A 268 -24.39 24.33 13.68
CA HIS A 268 -24.90 23.29 14.63
C HIS A 268 -25.98 22.25 14.19
N PRO A 269 -26.18 21.12 14.93
CA PRO A 269 -25.61 20.75 16.23
C PRO A 269 -24.97 19.34 16.36
N ASP A 270 -24.33 19.21 17.52
CA ASP A 270 -23.70 18.06 18.16
C ASP A 270 -24.58 16.81 18.31
N ALA A 271 -23.97 15.63 18.14
CA ALA A 271 -24.45 14.38 18.68
C ALA A 271 -23.39 13.78 19.61
N VAL A 272 -23.67 13.85 20.90
CA VAL A 272 -22.95 13.23 22.01
C VAL A 272 -23.07 11.71 21.91
N VAL A 273 -21.95 10.98 21.88
CA VAL A 273 -21.93 9.53 22.13
C VAL A 273 -21.01 9.23 23.31
N ARG A 274 -21.60 8.72 24.39
CA ARG A 274 -20.90 8.18 25.57
C ARG A 274 -20.43 6.74 25.30
N PRO A 275 -19.35 6.27 25.95
CA PRO A 275 -18.64 5.06 25.55
C PRO A 275 -19.27 3.79 26.15
N ALA A 276 -19.38 2.74 25.35
CA ALA A 276 -19.64 1.38 25.82
C ALA A 276 -18.32 0.62 25.91
N GLY A 277 -18.03 0.09 27.10
CA GLY A 277 -16.82 -0.66 27.41
C GLY A 277 -16.81 -2.05 26.79
N GLY A 278 -15.62 -2.50 26.43
CA GLY A 278 -15.33 -3.86 26.00
C GLY A 278 -13.83 -4.02 25.82
N LYS A 279 -13.17 -4.58 26.83
CA LYS A 279 -11.73 -4.84 26.86
C LYS A 279 -11.40 -5.98 25.90
N HIS A 280 -10.76 -5.68 24.78
CA HIS A 280 -9.83 -6.60 24.13
C HIS A 280 -8.68 -5.76 23.56
N LEU A 281 -7.58 -5.73 24.31
CA LEU A 281 -6.34 -5.14 23.84
C LEU A 281 -5.76 -6.07 22.77
N ALA A 282 -5.36 -5.49 21.64
CA ALA A 282 -4.70 -6.19 20.56
C ALA A 282 -3.41 -6.85 21.09
N GLU A 283 -3.34 -8.16 20.90
CA GLU A 283 -2.16 -8.97 21.20
C GLU A 283 -1.20 -8.82 20.01
N THR A 284 -0.18 -7.96 20.16
CA THR A 284 0.89 -7.86 19.17
C THR A 284 1.78 -9.08 19.32
N GLY A 285 1.62 -10.05 18.42
CA GLY A 285 2.50 -11.21 18.31
C GLY A 285 3.93 -10.77 18.05
N GLY A 286 4.80 -10.98 19.04
CA GLY A 286 6.24 -10.95 18.88
C GLY A 286 6.75 -12.37 18.63
N ASP A 287 7.60 -12.52 17.62
CA ASP A 287 8.20 -13.81 17.25
C ASP A 287 9.20 -14.26 18.34
N SER A 288 9.27 -15.57 18.56
CA SER A 288 9.92 -16.22 19.71
C SER A 288 11.45 -16.33 19.64
N SER A 289 12.16 -15.28 19.24
CA SER A 289 13.64 -15.30 19.19
C SER A 289 14.35 -13.99 19.54
N THR A 290 13.77 -13.16 20.41
CA THR A 290 14.48 -12.02 21.03
C THR A 290 13.91 -11.63 22.40
N ALA A 291 14.29 -12.37 23.45
CA ALA A 291 14.34 -11.88 24.84
C ALA A 291 15.40 -12.71 25.58
N PRO A 292 16.41 -12.08 26.22
CA PRO A 292 16.16 -11.05 27.23
C PRO A 292 17.11 -9.84 27.13
N LEU A 293 16.60 -8.71 26.65
CA LEU A 293 17.09 -7.37 27.01
C LEU A 293 15.89 -6.42 27.17
N ALA A 294 14.95 -6.80 28.03
CA ALA A 294 13.85 -5.92 28.44
C ALA A 294 13.29 -6.26 29.84
N ILE A 295 14.15 -6.78 30.73
CA ILE A 295 13.85 -6.90 32.18
C ILE A 295 15.01 -6.26 32.95
N SER A 296 15.18 -4.95 32.80
CA SER A 296 16.11 -4.17 33.62
C SER A 296 15.75 -2.68 33.71
N GLY A 297 14.49 -2.32 33.43
CA GLY A 297 14.01 -0.92 33.54
C GLY A 297 13.22 -0.61 34.83
N ALA A 298 12.61 -1.61 35.48
CA ALA A 298 11.72 -1.38 36.62
C ALA A 298 12.38 -1.53 38.01
N ALA A 299 13.62 -2.01 38.09
CA ALA A 299 14.32 -2.21 39.38
C ALA A 299 15.22 -1.03 39.80
N VAL A 300 15.52 -0.07 38.91
CA VAL A 300 16.45 1.03 39.21
C VAL A 300 15.77 2.24 39.87
N LEU A 301 14.44 2.37 39.78
CA LEU A 301 13.71 3.50 40.39
C LEU A 301 13.20 3.24 41.82
N ALA A 302 13.24 2.01 42.31
CA ALA A 302 12.85 1.68 43.69
C ALA A 302 14.01 1.74 44.70
N ALA A 303 15.28 1.76 44.25
CA ALA A 303 16.44 1.82 45.13
C ALA A 303 16.85 3.26 45.53
N GLY A 304 16.39 4.30 44.82
CA GLY A 304 16.74 5.70 45.08
C GLY A 304 16.06 6.33 46.30
N ALA A 305 14.88 5.84 46.69
CA ALA A 305 14.12 6.40 47.82
C ALA A 305 14.55 5.86 49.20
N GLY A 306 15.28 4.73 49.25
CA GLY A 306 15.70 4.11 50.52
C GLY A 306 16.93 4.75 51.17
N VAL A 307 17.80 5.41 50.40
CA VAL A 307 19.08 5.95 50.89
C VAL A 307 18.93 7.32 51.59
N LEU A 308 17.86 8.07 51.31
CA LEU A 308 17.59 9.37 51.96
C LEU A 308 16.93 9.25 53.35
N PHE A 309 16.29 8.13 53.69
CA PHE A 309 15.71 7.91 55.02
C PHE A 309 16.66 7.25 56.03
N ALA A 310 17.77 6.65 55.57
CA ALA A 310 18.75 6.03 56.47
C ALA A 310 19.84 6.99 56.98
N THR A 311 20.06 8.14 56.32
CA THR A 311 21.09 9.13 56.72
C THR A 311 20.59 10.18 57.70
N THR A 312 19.28 10.43 57.79
CA THR A 312 18.68 11.34 58.79
C THR A 312 18.51 10.70 60.17
N ARG A 313 18.30 9.38 60.24
CA ARG A 313 18.20 8.65 61.53
C ARG A 313 19.53 8.47 62.28
N ARG A 314 20.68 8.50 61.60
CA ARG A 314 22.01 8.40 62.25
C ARG A 314 22.55 9.72 62.82
N ARG A 315 21.96 10.87 62.48
CA ARG A 315 22.35 12.18 63.06
C ARG A 315 21.54 12.60 64.31
N GLY A 316 20.46 11.89 64.63
CA GLY A 316 19.64 12.16 65.83
C GLY A 316 20.03 11.38 67.10
N ALA A 317 20.97 10.43 67.02
CA ALA A 317 21.38 9.59 68.15
C ALA A 317 22.79 9.91 68.70
N ARG A 318 23.33 11.10 68.35
CA ARG A 318 24.56 11.64 68.94
C ARG A 318 24.35 13.12 69.29
N ARG A 319 23.50 13.37 70.28
CA ARG A 319 23.55 14.51 71.20
C ARG A 319 23.00 14.07 72.53
#